data_AF-T0R0Z3-F1
#
_entry.id   AF-T0R0Z3-F1
#
_cell.length_a   1.000
_cell.length_b   1.000
_cell.length_c   1.000
_cell.angle_alpha   90.00
_cell.angle_beta   90.00
_cell.angle_gamma   90.00
#
_symmetry.space_group_name_H-M   'P 1'
#
loop_
_entity.id
_entity.type
_entity.pdbx_description
1 polymer ?
#
loop_
_entity_poly.entity_id
_entity_poly.type
_entity_poly.pdbx_seq_one_letter_code
_entity_poly.pdbx_strand_id
1 'polypeptide(L)' 'MELKSRVKTEFNTKDIRVNAAGCLGVCNEGIHAVIYPENKWFKKLSKESIEDLISHLKSSP' A
#
# COMPACT_ATOMS: atom_id res chain seq x y z
N MET A 1 -9.87 -6.80 -4.47
CA MET A 1 -8.71 -6.56 -3.56
C MET A 1 -7.41 -6.89 -4.30
N GLU A 2 -7.06 -6.09 -5.30
CA GLU A 2 -5.93 -6.36 -6.21
C GLU A 2 -4.58 -6.24 -5.49
N LEU A 3 -4.39 -5.17 -4.70
CA LEU A 3 -3.17 -4.92 -3.93
C LEU A 3 -2.82 -6.05 -2.96
N LYS A 4 -3.79 -6.54 -2.18
CA LYS A 4 -3.55 -7.61 -1.20
C LYS A 4 -3.15 -8.92 -1.87
N SER A 5 -3.74 -9.23 -3.02
CA SER A 5 -3.37 -10.42 -3.79
C SER A 5 -1.98 -10.26 -4.38
N ARG A 6 -1.66 -9.09 -4.95
CA ARG A 6 -0.36 -8.79 -5.54
C ARG A 6 0.77 -8.91 -4.54
N VAL A 7 0.62 -8.30 -3.36
CA VAL A 7 1.64 -8.37 -2.28
C VAL A 7 1.87 -9.82 -1.83
N LYS A 8 0.84 -10.66 -1.77
CA LYS A 8 1.00 -12.08 -1.42
C LYS A 8 1.75 -12.90 -2.48
N THR A 9 1.67 -12.51 -3.74
CA THR A 9 2.37 -13.19 -4.84
C THR A 9 3.81 -12.72 -4.95
N GLU A 10 4.06 -11.44 -4.71
CA GLU A 10 5.38 -10.82 -4.92
C GLU A 10 6.27 -10.85 -3.67
N PHE A 11 5.67 -10.96 -2.48
CA PHE A 11 6.37 -10.98 -1.19
C PHE A 11 5.88 -12.13 -0.33
N ASN A 12 6.75 -12.60 0.57
CA ASN A 12 6.31 -13.55 1.58
C ASN A 12 5.40 -12.82 2.59
N THR A 13 4.31 -13.47 2.98
CA THR A 13 3.31 -12.89 3.91
C THR A 13 3.85 -12.55 5.30
N LYS A 14 5.07 -13.01 5.62
CA LYS A 14 5.78 -12.71 6.86
C LYS A 14 6.50 -11.37 6.83
N ASP A 15 6.84 -10.87 5.64
CA ASP A 15 7.64 -9.65 5.48
C ASP A 15 6.75 -8.42 5.36
N ILE A 16 5.65 -8.53 4.59
CA ILE A 16 4.74 -7.42 4.34
C ILE A 16 3.30 -7.79 4.70
N ARG A 17 2.68 -6.97 5.55
CA ARG A 17 1.28 -7.09 5.96
C ARG A 17 0.43 -5.95 5.40
N VAL A 18 -0.61 -6.32 4.65
CA VAL A 18 -1.62 -5.37 4.16
C VAL A 18 -2.94 -5.59 4.90
N ASN A 19 -3.41 -4.55 5.59
CA ASN A 19 -4.73 -4.52 6.23
C ASN A 19 -5.60 -3.43 5.59
N ALA A 20 -6.92 -3.63 5.61
CA ALA A 20 -7.85 -2.55 5.32
C ALA A 20 -7.92 -1.63 6.55
N ALA A 21 -7.80 -0.32 6.32
CA ALA A 21 -8.00 0.69 7.35
C ALA A 21 -9.37 1.36 7.16
N GLY A 22 -9.92 1.89 8.26
CA GLY A 22 -11.07 2.79 8.22
C GLY A 22 -10.67 4.19 7.75
N CYS A 23 -11.51 5.18 8.03
CA CYS A 23 -11.20 6.58 7.70
C CYS A 23 -10.00 7.07 8.51
N LEU A 24 -8.98 7.58 7.81
CA LEU A 24 -7.78 8.20 8.42
C LEU A 24 -7.85 9.74 8.44
N GLY A 25 -9.04 10.33 8.26
CA GLY A 25 -9.24 11.79 8.30
C GLY A 25 -8.91 12.54 7.01
N VAL A 26 -8.51 11.83 5.95
CA VAL A 26 -8.13 12.41 4.63
C VAL A 26 -9.05 11.96 3.50
N CYS A 27 -10.31 11.62 3.80
CA CYS A 27 -11.23 11.05 2.81
C CYS A 27 -11.51 11.96 1.61
N ASN A 28 -11.42 13.29 1.77
CA ASN A 28 -11.60 14.26 0.69
C ASN A 28 -10.53 14.18 -0.40
N GLU A 29 -9.35 13.64 -0.10
CA GLU A 29 -8.27 13.46 -1.07
C GLU A 29 -8.34 12.10 -1.80
N GLY A 30 -9.29 11.23 -1.41
CA GLY A 30 -9.55 9.93 -2.03
C GLY A 30 -9.03 8.74 -1.22
N ILE A 31 -8.62 7.67 -1.90
CA ILE A 31 -8.07 6.47 -1.27
C ILE A 31 -6.59 6.68 -0.99
N HIS A 32 -6.18 6.40 0.25
CA HIS A 32 -4.80 6.51 0.71
C HIS A 32 -4.32 5.19 1.31
N ALA A 33 -3.01 4.95 1.23
CA ALA A 33 -2.32 3.92 2.02
C ALA A 33 -1.17 4.56 2.78
N VAL A 34 -0.88 4.00 3.95
CA VAL A 34 0.24 4.42 4.79
C VAL A 34 1.19 3.24 4.95
N ILE A 35 2.46 3.46 4.67
CA ILE A 35 3.53 2.47 4.81
C ILE A 35 4.21 2.70 6.15
N TYR A 36 4.30 1.64 6.94
CA TYR A 36 5.02 1.61 8.20
C TYR A 36 6.23 0.67 8.09
N PRO A 37 7.34 0.95 8.80
CA PRO A 37 7.54 2.04 9.77
C PRO A 37 7.89 3.42 9.17
N GLU A 38 8.05 3.53 7.84
CA GLU A 38 8.48 4.75 7.14
C GLU A 38 7.56 5.98 7.33
N ASN A 39 6.33 5.79 7.82
CA ASN A 39 5.29 6.82 7.91
C ASN A 39 5.06 7.53 6.57
N LYS A 40 5.19 6.79 5.46
CA LYS A 40 5.04 7.31 4.10
C LYS A 40 3.59 7.18 3.65
N TRP A 41 3.03 8.28 3.15
CA TRP A 41 1.65 8.33 2.66
C TRP A 41 1.61 8.21 1.15
N PHE A 42 1.01 7.13 0.65
CA PHE A 42 0.65 6.99 -0.76
C PHE A 42 -0.73 7.60 -0.96
N LYS A 43 -0.78 8.74 -1.66
CA LYS A 43 -2.00 9.49 -1.92
C LYS A 43 -2.61 9.13 -3.27
N LYS A 44 -3.95 9.27 -3.37
CA LYS A 44 -4.70 9.09 -4.62
C LYS A 44 -4.44 7.73 -5.26
N LEU A 45 -4.51 6.66 -4.47
CA LEU A 45 -4.29 5.30 -4.96
C LEU A 45 -5.28 4.95 -6.07
N SER A 46 -4.75 4.76 -7.28
CA SER A 46 -5.44 4.17 -8.42
C SER A 46 -4.84 2.79 -8.73
N LYS A 47 -5.44 2.06 -9.67
CA LYS A 47 -4.89 0.77 -10.14
C LYS A 47 -3.50 0.94 -10.77
N GLU A 48 -3.26 2.03 -11.48
CA GLU A 48 -1.99 2.32 -12.14
C GLU A 48 -0.90 2.57 -11.09
N SER A 49 -1.21 3.30 -10.01
CA SER A 49 -0.27 3.57 -8.92
C SER A 49 0.04 2.36 -8.02
N ILE A 50 -0.64 1.22 -8.20
CA ILE A 50 -0.33 -0.01 -7.45
C ILE A 50 1.06 -0.52 -7.84
N GLU A 51 1.45 -0.41 -9.11
CA GLU A 51 2.77 -0.88 -9.56
C GLU A 51 3.90 -0.06 -8.92
N ASP A 52 3.74 1.26 -8.86
CA ASP A 52 4.68 2.16 -8.17
C ASP A 52 4.81 1.83 -6.68
N LEU A 53 3.68 1.54 -6.01
CA LEU A 53 3.68 1.13 -4.61
C LEU A 53 4.43 -0.18 -4.39
N ILE A 54 4.20 -1.19 -5.25
CA ILE A 54 4.90 -2.48 -5.17
C ILE A 54 6.40 -2.29 -5.43
N SER A 55 6.78 -1.45 -6.40
CA SER A 55 8.17 -1.11 -6.69
C SER A 55 8.86 -0.48 -5.47
N HIS A 56 8.19 0.49 -4.82
CA HIS A 56 8.68 1.09 -3.57
C HIS A 56 8.88 0.05 -2.46
N LEU A 57 7.93 -0.87 -2.27
CA LEU A 57 8.04 -1.94 -1.28
C LEU A 57 9.16 -2.95 -1.59
N LYS A 58 9.57 -3.10 -2.86
CA LYS A 58 10.73 -3.93 -3.23
C LYS A 58 12.06 -3.24 -2.97
N SER A 59 12.12 -1.90 -3.09
CA SER A 59 13.36 -1.16 -2.88
C SER A 59 13.64 -0.85 -1.41
N SER A 60 12.61 -0.92 -0.56
CA SER A 60 12.68 -0.62 0.88
C SER A 60 12.50 -1.92 1.68
N PRO A 61 13.59 -2.62 2.06
CA PRO A 61 13.52 -3.88 2.82
C PRO A 61 13.15 -3.69 4.29
#